data_AF-A0AAU2CMP8-F1
#
_entry.id   AF-A0AAU2CMP8-F1
#
_cell.length_a   1.000
_cell.length_b   1.000
_cell.length_c   1.000
_cell.angle_alpha   90.00
_cell.angle_beta   90.00
_cell.angle_gamma   90.00
#
_symmetry.space_group_name_H-M   'P 1'
#
loop_
_entity.id
_entity.type
_entity.pdbx_description
1 polymer ?
#
loop_
_entity_poly.entity_id
_entity_poly.type
_entity_poly.pdbx_seq_one_letter_code
_entity_poly.pdbx_strand_id
1 'polypeptide(L)'
;MSTRAADLLGALEQGTTATSVWAILGAIAAAGAVGGVINALLTDNGFVIPKVDKGILRPGVVGNVLLGAFAAVVSWGLYGPLKDAVLLGTAPAGEVTASLTVTALIGALLAGVGGARIITSEVDKRFLRTAATGAAARQPDVELAHMMATATPAQAALAAAPVD
;
A
#
# COMPACT_ATOMS: atom_id res chain seq x y z
N MET A 1 -52.83 19.66 -24.71
CA MET A 1 -51.78 20.56 -24.17
C MET A 1 -51.21 19.99 -22.86
N SER A 2 -50.61 18.77 -22.86
CA SER A 2 -50.14 18.14 -21.60
C SER A 2 -48.82 17.35 -21.71
N THR A 3 -48.13 17.38 -22.85
CA THR A 3 -46.85 16.67 -23.02
C THR A 3 -45.65 17.56 -22.69
N ARG A 4 -45.68 18.84 -23.08
CA ARG A 4 -44.57 19.78 -22.85
C ARG A 4 -44.22 20.01 -21.38
N ALA A 5 -45.20 19.94 -20.47
CA ALA A 5 -44.94 20.10 -19.04
C ALA A 5 -44.27 18.86 -18.40
N ALA A 6 -44.64 17.66 -18.89
CA ALA A 6 -43.99 16.42 -18.49
C ALA A 6 -42.57 16.31 -19.07
N ASP A 7 -42.37 16.76 -20.31
CA ASP A 7 -41.06 16.83 -20.95
C ASP A 7 -40.13 17.84 -20.24
N LEU A 8 -40.67 18.98 -19.79
CA LEU A 8 -39.92 20.00 -19.03
C LEU A 8 -39.57 19.53 -17.62
N LEU A 9 -40.45 18.79 -16.94
CA LEU A 9 -40.16 18.20 -15.63
C LEU A 9 -39.11 17.07 -15.74
N GLY A 10 -39.20 16.23 -16.78
CA GLY A 10 -38.20 15.21 -17.06
C GLY A 10 -36.83 15.79 -17.44
N ALA A 11 -36.80 16.94 -18.13
CA ALA A 11 -35.56 17.64 -18.46
C ALA A 11 -34.89 18.31 -17.23
N LEU A 12 -35.67 18.68 -16.20
CA LEU A 12 -35.16 19.22 -14.95
C LEU A 12 -34.61 18.12 -14.00
N GLU A 13 -35.14 16.90 -14.06
CA GLU A 13 -34.58 15.74 -13.34
C GLU A 13 -33.30 15.18 -14.00
N GLN A 14 -33.08 15.44 -15.29
CA GLN A 14 -31.91 14.99 -16.04
C GLN A 14 -30.63 15.82 -15.80
N GLY A 15 -30.61 16.65 -14.76
CA GLY A 15 -29.39 17.21 -14.19
C GLY A 15 -28.55 16.18 -13.42
N THR A 16 -28.55 14.91 -13.81
CA THR A 16 -27.61 13.93 -13.28
C THR A 16 -26.26 14.21 -13.93
N THR A 17 -25.43 15.03 -13.28
CA THR A 17 -24.03 15.20 -13.66
C THR A 17 -23.41 13.82 -13.77
N ALA A 18 -23.03 13.42 -14.98
CA ALA A 18 -22.22 12.23 -15.19
C ALA A 18 -20.92 12.42 -14.41
N THR A 19 -20.87 11.92 -13.17
CA THR A 19 -19.73 12.09 -12.30
C THR A 19 -18.57 11.32 -12.92
N SER A 20 -17.55 12.05 -13.35
CA SER A 20 -16.33 11.48 -13.93
C SER A 20 -15.76 10.39 -13.02
N VAL A 21 -15.28 9.29 -13.62
CA VAL A 21 -14.62 8.19 -12.89
C VAL A 21 -13.47 8.72 -12.03
N TRP A 22 -12.77 9.77 -12.48
CA TRP A 22 -11.71 10.43 -11.72
C TRP A 22 -12.22 11.14 -10.47
N ALA A 23 -13.42 11.74 -10.53
CA ALA A 23 -14.04 12.36 -9.36
C ALA A 23 -14.47 11.30 -8.33
N ILE A 24 -14.98 10.15 -8.79
CA ILE A 24 -15.29 9.00 -7.92
C ILE A 24 -14.02 8.49 -7.25
N LEU A 25 -12.95 8.27 -8.02
CA LEU A 25 -11.64 7.82 -7.53
C LEU A 25 -11.07 8.80 -6.50
N GLY A 26 -11.15 10.11 -6.77
CA GLY A 26 -10.74 11.16 -5.85
C GLY A 26 -11.54 11.14 -4.54
N ALA A 27 -12.85 10.96 -4.60
CA ALA A 27 -13.71 10.87 -3.41
C ALA A 27 -13.38 9.64 -2.55
N ILE A 28 -13.13 8.48 -3.19
CA ILE A 28 -12.74 7.25 -2.49
C ILE A 28 -11.38 7.42 -1.82
N ALA A 29 -10.40 7.96 -2.55
CA ALA A 29 -9.07 8.23 -2.00
C ALA A 29 -9.15 9.22 -0.82
N ALA A 30 -9.97 10.27 -0.93
CA ALA A 30 -10.20 11.22 0.16
C ALA A 30 -10.86 10.58 1.39
N ALA A 31 -11.87 9.73 1.19
CA ALA A 31 -12.50 8.99 2.30
C ALA A 31 -11.49 8.05 2.98
N GLY A 32 -10.66 7.35 2.20
CA GLY A 32 -9.56 6.53 2.71
C GLY A 32 -8.53 7.34 3.49
N ALA A 33 -8.14 8.51 2.96
CA ALA A 33 -7.24 9.45 3.62
C ALA A 33 -7.78 9.88 4.99
N VAL A 34 -9.07 10.18 5.11
CA VAL A 34 -9.73 10.49 6.39
C VAL A 34 -9.63 9.30 7.35
N GLY A 35 -9.89 8.08 6.88
CA GLY A 35 -9.67 6.86 7.67
C GLY A 35 -8.21 6.74 8.16
N GLY A 36 -7.25 7.11 7.31
CA GLY A 36 -5.83 7.19 7.67
C GLY A 36 -5.52 8.24 8.74
N VAL A 37 -6.14 9.42 8.68
CA VAL A 37 -6.04 10.43 9.75
C VAL A 37 -6.56 9.86 11.07
N ILE A 38 -7.74 9.25 11.05
CA ILE A 38 -8.34 8.64 12.24
C ILE A 38 -7.41 7.56 12.82
N ASN A 39 -6.83 6.70 11.97
CA ASN A 39 -5.88 5.68 12.41
C ASN A 39 -4.62 6.29 13.07
N ALA A 40 -4.11 7.39 12.52
CA ALA A 40 -2.96 8.08 13.09
C ALA A 40 -3.26 8.74 14.44
N LEU A 41 -4.49 9.21 14.64
CA LEU A 41 -4.97 9.75 15.92
C LEU A 41 -5.18 8.68 16.99
N LEU A 42 -5.62 7.49 16.59
CA LEU A 42 -5.84 6.35 17.50
C LEU A 42 -4.54 5.64 17.88
N THR A 43 -3.50 5.77 17.07
CA THR A 43 -2.17 5.21 17.38
C THR A 43 -1.37 6.22 18.20
N ASP A 44 -0.49 5.78 19.10
CA ASP A 44 0.43 6.63 19.90
C ASP A 44 1.41 7.50 19.08
N ASN A 45 1.23 7.55 17.75
CA ASN A 45 2.00 8.34 16.81
C ASN A 45 1.50 9.79 16.65
N GLY A 46 0.30 10.15 17.12
CA GLY A 46 -0.21 11.54 17.07
C GLY A 46 -0.05 12.24 15.72
N PHE A 47 0.04 13.59 15.71
CA PHE A 47 0.41 14.38 14.52
C PHE A 47 1.93 14.44 14.27
N VAL A 48 2.61 13.30 14.36
CA VAL A 48 4.05 13.25 14.13
C VAL A 48 4.34 13.27 12.62
N ILE A 49 5.13 14.26 12.20
CA ILE A 49 5.69 14.39 10.85
C ILE A 49 6.60 13.17 10.58
N PRO A 50 6.65 12.63 9.34
CA PRO A 50 7.53 11.51 9.00
C PRO A 50 8.95 11.74 9.51
N LYS A 51 9.47 10.78 10.28
CA LYS A 51 10.82 10.84 10.85
C LYS A 51 11.52 9.52 10.57
N VAL A 52 12.77 9.61 10.15
CA VAL A 52 13.67 8.46 10.13
C VAL A 52 14.30 8.40 11.50
N ASP A 53 13.96 7.37 12.28
CA ASP A 53 14.51 7.12 13.60
C ASP A 53 15.29 5.80 13.54
N LYS A 54 16.60 5.86 13.83
CA LYS A 54 17.50 4.69 13.80
C LYS A 54 17.43 3.90 12.48
N GLY A 55 17.37 4.61 11.35
CA GLY A 55 17.26 4.00 10.02
C GLY A 55 15.89 3.42 9.67
N ILE A 56 14.91 3.49 10.58
CA ILE A 56 13.52 3.05 10.34
C ILE A 56 12.67 4.27 10.01
N LEU A 57 12.09 4.27 8.81
CA LEU A 57 11.12 5.30 8.43
C LEU A 57 9.84 5.11 9.24
N ARG A 58 9.57 6.05 10.15
CA ARG A 58 8.27 6.17 10.82
C ARG A 58 7.38 7.03 9.93
N PRO A 59 6.34 6.47 9.29
CA PRO A 59 5.58 7.17 8.27
C PRO A 59 4.76 8.36 8.80
N GLY A 60 4.53 8.42 10.12
CA GLY A 60 3.77 9.49 10.76
C GLY A 60 2.33 9.58 10.25
N VAL A 61 1.70 10.75 10.40
CA VAL A 61 0.33 10.98 9.87
C VAL A 61 0.30 10.89 8.36
N VAL A 62 1.27 11.49 7.68
CA VAL A 62 1.30 11.52 6.21
C VAL A 62 1.29 10.10 5.63
N GLY A 63 2.10 9.21 6.19
CA GLY A 63 2.10 7.81 5.76
C GLY A 63 0.79 7.08 6.05
N ASN A 64 0.15 7.33 7.19
CA ASN A 64 -1.17 6.76 7.50
C ASN A 64 -2.25 7.28 6.54
N VAL A 65 -2.24 8.57 6.20
CA VAL A 65 -3.15 9.18 5.23
C VAL A 65 -2.99 8.54 3.86
N LEU A 66 -1.75 8.43 3.37
CA LEU A 66 -1.46 7.81 2.08
C LEU A 66 -1.84 6.32 2.08
N LEU A 67 -1.58 5.59 3.17
CA LEU A 67 -1.92 4.19 3.31
C LEU A 67 -3.45 3.98 3.36
N GLY A 68 -4.18 4.87 4.03
CA GLY A 68 -5.64 4.85 4.06
C GLY A 68 -6.24 5.12 2.68
N ALA A 69 -5.73 6.13 1.96
CA ALA A 69 -6.13 6.40 0.58
C ALA A 69 -5.85 5.20 -0.35
N PHE A 70 -4.64 4.63 -0.25
CA PHE A 70 -4.25 3.43 -0.99
C PHE A 70 -5.19 2.25 -0.70
N ALA A 71 -5.45 1.97 0.59
CA ALA A 71 -6.34 0.89 1.00
C ALA A 71 -7.75 1.06 0.43
N ALA A 72 -8.31 2.28 0.49
CA ALA A 72 -9.63 2.57 -0.06
C ALA A 72 -9.69 2.38 -1.59
N VAL A 73 -8.68 2.86 -2.33
CA VAL A 73 -8.60 2.68 -3.79
C VAL A 73 -8.49 1.20 -4.14
N VAL A 74 -7.68 0.44 -3.40
CA VAL A 74 -7.56 -1.00 -3.60
C VAL A 74 -8.88 -1.71 -3.34
N SER A 75 -9.53 -1.45 -2.20
CA SER A 75 -10.82 -2.06 -1.87
C SER A 75 -11.88 -1.75 -2.92
N TRP A 76 -11.96 -0.50 -3.37
CA TRP A 76 -12.89 -0.14 -4.45
C TRP A 76 -12.50 -0.75 -5.79
N GLY A 77 -11.21 -0.84 -6.12
CA GLY A 77 -10.74 -1.48 -7.35
C GLY A 77 -11.07 -2.97 -7.43
N LEU A 78 -11.10 -3.67 -6.28
CA LEU A 78 -11.44 -5.09 -6.19
C LEU A 78 -12.96 -5.36 -6.11
N TYR A 79 -13.69 -4.49 -5.40
CA TYR A 79 -15.10 -4.75 -5.04
C TYR A 79 -16.10 -3.73 -5.62
N GLY A 80 -15.60 -2.66 -6.24
CA GLY A 80 -16.41 -1.58 -6.76
C GLY A 80 -17.03 -1.88 -8.14
N PRO A 81 -17.86 -0.96 -8.65
CA PRO A 81 -18.62 -1.17 -9.88
C PRO A 81 -17.78 -1.38 -11.14
N LEU A 82 -16.53 -0.88 -11.15
CA LEU A 82 -15.62 -0.99 -12.29
C LEU A 82 -14.63 -2.16 -12.18
N LYS A 83 -14.80 -3.07 -11.21
CA LYS A 83 -13.84 -4.16 -10.96
C LYS A 83 -13.54 -5.02 -12.21
N ASP A 84 -14.55 -5.26 -13.04
CA ASP A 84 -14.43 -6.09 -14.25
C ASP A 84 -14.20 -5.25 -15.53
N ALA A 85 -14.06 -3.93 -15.41
CA ALA A 85 -13.82 -3.06 -16.55
C ALA A 85 -12.47 -3.42 -17.19
N VAL A 86 -12.49 -3.60 -18.51
CA VAL A 86 -11.30 -3.90 -19.32
C VAL A 86 -10.55 -2.59 -19.59
N LEU A 87 -9.31 -2.52 -19.13
CA LEU A 87 -8.40 -1.39 -19.31
C LEU A 87 -7.58 -1.52 -20.59
N LEU A 88 -7.12 -2.74 -20.90
CA LEU A 88 -6.35 -3.04 -22.12
C LEU A 88 -6.76 -4.41 -22.68
N GLY A 89 -6.73 -4.54 -24.01
CA GLY A 89 -7.00 -5.80 -24.71
C GLY A 89 -8.44 -5.90 -25.22
N THR A 90 -8.66 -5.46 -26.47
CA THR A 90 -9.84 -5.85 -27.27
C THR A 90 -9.32 -6.63 -28.47
N ALA A 91 -9.20 -7.95 -28.35
CA ALA A 91 -8.74 -8.77 -29.47
C ALA A 91 -9.91 -9.06 -30.44
N PRO A 92 -9.67 -9.08 -31.76
CA PRO A 92 -10.60 -9.64 -32.74
C PRO A 92 -10.91 -11.11 -32.43
N ALA A 93 -12.06 -11.60 -32.91
CA ALA A 93 -12.47 -12.98 -32.70
C ALA A 93 -11.43 -13.97 -33.28
N GLY A 94 -10.90 -14.88 -32.45
CA GLY A 94 -10.02 -15.98 -32.87
C GLY A 94 -8.66 -16.05 -32.16
N GLU A 95 -8.27 -15.02 -31.40
CA GLU A 95 -7.03 -15.01 -30.61
C GLU A 95 -7.28 -15.18 -29.11
N VAL A 96 -6.27 -15.65 -28.37
CA VAL A 96 -6.30 -15.67 -26.91
C VAL A 96 -6.28 -14.23 -26.41
N THR A 97 -7.45 -13.70 -26.06
CA THR A 97 -7.59 -12.35 -25.52
C THR A 97 -6.92 -12.24 -24.16
N ALA A 98 -5.73 -11.65 -24.11
CA ALA A 98 -5.16 -11.15 -22.86
C ALA A 98 -5.81 -9.79 -22.55
N SER A 99 -6.82 -9.77 -21.69
CA SER A 99 -7.44 -8.54 -21.20
C SER A 99 -6.88 -8.17 -19.82
N LEU A 100 -6.46 -6.91 -19.66
CA LEU A 100 -6.12 -6.34 -18.37
C LEU A 100 -7.38 -5.70 -17.79
N THR A 101 -7.92 -6.27 -16.72
CA THR A 101 -9.04 -5.67 -15.98
C THR A 101 -8.56 -4.81 -14.82
N VAL A 102 -9.43 -3.95 -14.29
CA VAL A 102 -9.15 -3.18 -13.06
C VAL A 102 -8.78 -4.11 -11.91
N THR A 103 -9.54 -5.18 -11.68
CA THR A 103 -9.24 -6.18 -10.63
C THR A 103 -7.87 -6.82 -10.84
N ALA A 104 -7.50 -7.17 -12.07
CA ALA A 104 -6.20 -7.77 -12.36
C ALA A 104 -5.05 -6.81 -12.04
N LEU A 105 -5.18 -5.52 -12.41
CA LEU A 105 -4.19 -4.49 -12.10
C LEU A 105 -4.05 -4.26 -10.59
N ILE A 106 -5.17 -4.10 -9.89
CA ILE A 106 -5.20 -3.84 -8.45
C ILE A 106 -4.73 -5.07 -7.65
N GLY A 107 -5.10 -6.27 -8.08
CA GLY A 107 -4.62 -7.53 -7.53
C GLY A 107 -3.11 -7.69 -7.67
N ALA A 108 -2.55 -7.36 -8.84
CA ALA A 108 -1.11 -7.36 -9.06
C ALA A 108 -0.38 -6.35 -8.16
N LEU A 109 -0.93 -5.14 -8.00
CA LEU A 109 -0.40 -4.12 -7.09
C LEU A 109 -0.36 -4.62 -5.64
N LEU A 110 -1.45 -5.20 -5.15
CA LEU A 110 -1.52 -5.81 -3.81
C LEU A 110 -0.53 -6.97 -3.64
N ALA A 111 -0.47 -7.87 -4.62
CA ALA A 111 0.44 -9.00 -4.61
C ALA A 111 1.90 -8.53 -4.59
N GLY A 112 2.22 -7.45 -5.29
CA GLY A 112 3.54 -6.82 -5.24
C GLY A 112 3.90 -6.32 -3.84
N VAL A 113 3.00 -5.58 -3.19
CA VAL A 113 3.21 -5.07 -1.82
C VAL A 113 3.35 -6.22 -0.82
N GLY A 114 2.42 -7.19 -0.85
CA GLY A 114 2.43 -8.33 0.05
C GLY A 114 3.61 -9.27 -0.18
N GLY A 115 3.88 -9.62 -1.44
CA GLY A 115 4.95 -10.52 -1.85
C GLY A 115 6.33 -9.95 -1.55
N ALA A 116 6.57 -8.66 -1.84
CA ALA A 116 7.84 -8.01 -1.53
C ALA A 116 8.13 -8.06 -0.02
N ARG A 117 7.12 -7.79 0.82
CA ARG A 117 7.28 -7.86 2.28
C ARG A 117 7.63 -9.26 2.76
N ILE A 118 7.04 -10.31 2.17
CA ILE A 118 7.35 -11.70 2.51
C ILE A 118 8.81 -12.02 2.17
N ILE A 119 9.26 -11.66 0.97
CA ILE A 119 10.64 -11.88 0.52
C ILE A 119 11.62 -11.14 1.42
N THR A 120 11.39 -9.84 1.68
CA THR A 120 12.26 -9.04 2.56
C THR A 120 12.35 -9.65 3.96
N SER A 121 11.21 -10.05 4.56
CA SER A 121 11.19 -10.63 5.90
C SER A 121 11.91 -11.98 5.99
N GLU A 122 11.84 -12.79 4.92
CA GLU A 122 12.55 -14.08 4.87
C GLU A 122 14.07 -13.88 4.78
N VAL A 123 14.51 -12.89 3.99
CA VAL A 123 15.93 -12.52 3.91
C VAL A 123 16.44 -11.96 5.24
N ASP A 124 15.68 -11.07 5.88
CA ASP A 124 16.05 -10.48 7.17
C ASP A 124 16.19 -11.54 8.26
N LYS A 125 15.28 -12.53 8.31
CA LYS A 125 15.38 -13.66 9.25
C LYS A 125 16.68 -14.44 9.07
N ARG A 126 17.14 -14.64 7.82
CA ARG A 126 18.40 -15.34 7.54
C ARG A 126 19.58 -14.54 8.06
N PHE A 127 19.63 -13.23 7.78
CA PHE A 127 20.68 -12.36 8.32
C PHE A 127 20.70 -12.34 9.84
N LEU A 128 19.55 -12.18 10.49
CA LEU A 128 19.44 -12.19 11.94
C LEU A 128 19.87 -13.53 12.54
N ARG A 129 19.51 -14.66 11.90
CA ARG A 129 19.95 -15.98 12.34
C ARG A 129 21.46 -16.14 12.25
N THR A 130 22.07 -15.73 11.13
CA THR A 130 23.53 -15.75 10.94
C THR A 130 24.22 -14.84 11.96
N ALA A 131 23.71 -13.64 12.17
CA ALA A 131 24.23 -12.69 13.15
C ALA A 131 24.19 -13.28 14.58
N ALA A 132 23.04 -13.86 14.97
CA ALA A 132 22.88 -14.48 16.27
C ALA A 132 23.82 -15.67 16.48
N THR A 133 23.97 -16.54 15.48
CA THR A 133 24.90 -17.68 15.57
C THR A 133 26.36 -17.25 15.64
N GLY A 134 26.75 -16.24 14.85
CA GLY A 134 28.11 -15.70 14.86
C GLY A 134 28.46 -15.00 16.17
N ALA A 135 27.52 -14.21 16.72
CA ALA A 135 27.66 -13.60 18.03
C ALA A 135 27.75 -14.63 19.15
N ALA A 136 26.94 -15.71 19.10
CA ALA A 136 26.97 -16.79 20.10
C ALA A 136 28.30 -17.60 20.10
N ALA A 137 29.02 -17.60 18.98
CA ALA A 137 30.32 -18.27 18.87
C ALA A 137 31.49 -17.40 19.39
N ARG A 138 31.25 -16.11 19.69
CA ARG A 138 32.27 -15.17 20.16
C ARG A 138 32.27 -15.01 21.67
N GLN A 139 33.37 -14.44 22.19
CA GLN A 139 33.41 -13.94 23.55
C GLN A 139 32.50 -12.72 23.71
N PRO A 140 31.92 -12.50 24.90
CA PRO A 140 31.07 -11.34 25.17
C PRO A 140 31.82 -10.02 24.95
N ASP A 141 31.29 -9.18 24.08
CA ASP A 141 31.81 -7.84 23.79
C ASP A 141 30.66 -6.83 23.83
N VAL A 142 30.75 -5.90 24.78
CA VAL A 142 29.72 -4.88 25.06
C VAL A 142 29.67 -3.83 23.95
N GLU A 143 30.81 -3.49 23.34
CA GLU A 143 30.88 -2.49 22.27
C GLU A 143 30.30 -3.06 20.98
N LEU A 144 30.64 -4.31 20.64
CA LEU A 144 30.02 -5.03 19.52
C LEU A 144 28.50 -5.16 19.70
N ALA A 145 28.03 -5.48 20.91
CA ALA A 145 26.60 -5.55 21.21
C ALA A 145 25.88 -4.21 20.98
N HIS A 146 26.47 -3.09 21.41
CA HIS A 146 25.92 -1.76 21.16
C HIS A 146 25.90 -1.39 19.67
N MET A 147 26.96 -1.72 18.92
CA MET A 147 26.99 -1.51 17.48
C MET A 147 25.89 -2.32 16.78
N MET A 148 25.77 -3.61 17.09
CA MET A 148 24.76 -4.49 16.49
C MET A 148 23.33 -4.04 16.81
N ALA A 149 23.08 -3.44 17.97
CA ALA A 149 21.76 -2.95 18.37
C ALA A 149 21.25 -1.76 17.52
N THR A 150 22.15 -1.07 16.80
CA THR A 150 21.79 0.08 15.94
C THR A 150 22.07 -0.15 14.46
N ALA A 151 22.70 -1.27 14.12
CA ALA A 151 23.03 -1.67 12.76
C ALA A 151 21.83 -2.26 12.01
N THR A 152 21.86 -2.20 10.68
CA THR A 152 20.91 -2.96 9.84
C THR A 152 21.16 -4.47 9.98
N PRO A 153 20.17 -5.34 9.66
CA PRO A 153 20.36 -6.79 9.73
C PRO A 153 21.59 -7.30 8.97
N ALA A 154 21.86 -6.75 7.77
CA ALA A 154 23.03 -7.09 6.98
C ALA A 154 24.35 -6.66 7.64
N GLN A 155 24.41 -5.44 8.18
CA GLN A 155 25.59 -4.94 8.89
C GLN A 155 25.85 -5.71 10.19
N ALA A 156 24.80 -6.04 10.95
CA ALA A 156 24.90 -6.85 12.16
C ALA A 156 25.41 -8.26 11.85
N ALA A 157 24.95 -8.88 10.76
CA ALA A 157 25.44 -10.19 10.33
C ALA A 157 26.93 -10.16 9.93
N LEU A 158 27.38 -9.11 9.24
CA LEU A 158 28.79 -8.93 8.90
C LEU A 158 29.66 -8.69 10.14
N ALA A 159 29.22 -7.84 11.07
CA ALA A 159 29.95 -7.58 12.31
C ALA A 159 30.07 -8.83 13.19
N ALA A 160 29.04 -9.68 13.20
CA ALA A 160 29.00 -10.92 13.96
C ALA A 160 29.69 -12.12 13.26
N ALA A 161 30.17 -11.98 12.03
CA ALA A 161 30.89 -13.04 11.32
C ALA A 161 32.23 -13.35 12.03
N PRO A 162 32.55 -14.62 12.34
CA PRO A 162 33.75 -14.98 13.11
C PRO A 162 35.03 -14.39 12.50
N VAL A 163 35.97 -13.95 13.35
CA VAL A 163 37.32 -13.62 12.88
C VAL A 163 38.05 -14.95 12.79
N ASP A 164 38.52 -15.32 11.60
CA ASP A 164 39.44 -16.44 11.43
C ASP A 164 40.80 -16.15 12.10
#